data_AF-A0A350VWG6-F1
#
_entry.id   AF-A0A350VWG6-F1
#
_cell.length_a   1.000
_cell.length_b   1.000
_cell.length_c   1.000
_cell.angle_alpha   90.00
_cell.angle_beta   90.00
_cell.angle_gamma   90.00
#
_symmetry.space_group_name_H-M   'P 1'
#
loop_
_entity.id
_entity.type
_entity.pdbx_description
1 polymer ?
#
loop_
_entity_poly.entity_id
_entity_poly.type
_entity_poly.pdbx_seq_one_letter_code
_entity_poly.pdbx_strand_id
1 'polypeptide(L)' 'EHGIRQGIERGMAQGIERGMAQGMERGMERGTAENLCKLVNNFMSRRKVTLEEACDALGISSDDYNKAERLLNGHDFS' A
#
# COMPACT_ATOMS: atom_id res chain seq x y z
N GLU A 1 33.43 27.08 -8.24
CA GLU A 1 32.68 26.89 -6.96
C GLU A 1 31.16 27.01 -7.07
N HIS A 2 30.62 27.96 -7.84
CA HIS A 2 29.17 28.20 -7.87
C HIS A 2 28.37 27.05 -8.55
N GLY A 3 28.91 26.44 -9.61
CA GLY A 3 28.26 25.30 -10.28
C GLY A 3 28.18 24.02 -9.44
N ILE A 4 29.17 23.78 -8.56
CA ILE A 4 29.17 22.61 -7.67
C ILE A 4 28.06 22.76 -6.61
N ARG A 5 27.93 23.96 -6.02
CA ARG A 5 26.87 24.27 -5.05
C ARG A 5 25.47 24.10 -5.67
N GLN A 6 25.24 24.71 -6.85
CA GLN A 6 23.96 24.56 -7.55
C GLN A 6 23.65 23.11 -7.94
N GLY A 7 24.66 22.33 -8.35
CA GLY A 7 24.50 20.91 -8.67
C GLY A 7 24.07 20.09 -7.44
N ILE A 8 24.70 20.33 -6.29
CA ILE A 8 24.37 19.66 -5.03
C ILE A 8 22.97 20.04 -4.55
N GLU A 9 22.61 21.33 -4.58
CA GLU A 9 21.28 21.81 -4.18
C GLU A 9 20.17 21.19 -5.04
N ARG A 10 20.35 21.18 -6.36
CA ARG A 10 19.39 20.55 -7.29
C ARG A 10 19.29 19.05 -7.06
N GLY A 11 20.42 18.36 -6.89
CA GLY A 11 20.45 16.92 -6.62
C GLY A 11 19.72 16.56 -5.32
N MET A 12 19.95 17.31 -4.25
CA MET A 12 19.25 17.10 -2.97
C MET A 12 17.76 17.37 -3.08
N ALA A 13 17.36 18.49 -3.71
CA ALA A 13 15.95 18.82 -3.90
C ALA A 13 15.21 17.72 -4.69
N GLN A 14 15.79 17.26 -5.80
CA GLN A 14 15.23 16.19 -6.61
C GLN A 14 15.18 14.85 -5.85
N GLY A 15 16.22 14.54 -5.07
CA GLY A 15 16.26 13.32 -4.25
C GLY A 15 15.17 13.31 -3.18
N ILE A 16 14.99 14.43 -2.47
CA ILE A 16 13.97 14.58 -1.43
C ILE A 16 12.58 14.50 -2.04
N GLU A 17 12.31 15.23 -3.13
CA GLU A 17 11.00 15.24 -3.79
C GLU A 17 10.60 13.84 -4.26
N ARG A 18 11.51 13.13 -4.94
CA ARG A 18 11.26 11.75 -5.40
C ARG A 18 11.07 10.80 -4.23
N GLY A 19 11.90 10.89 -3.20
CA GLY A 19 11.80 10.04 -2.01
C GLY A 19 10.48 10.25 -1.26
N MET A 20 10.05 11.50 -1.10
CA MET A 20 8.77 11.83 -0.46
C MET A 20 7.58 11.34 -1.28
N ALA A 21 7.58 11.57 -2.60
CA ALA A 21 6.51 11.12 -3.49
C ALA A 21 6.36 9.59 -3.45
N GLN A 22 7.47 8.86 -3.59
CA GLN A 22 7.47 7.39 -3.54
C GLN A 22 7.04 6.86 -2.16
N GLY A 23 7.52 7.49 -1.08
CA GLY A 23 7.15 7.12 0.28
C GLY A 23 5.66 7.33 0.56
N MET A 24 5.11 8.46 0.11
CA MET A 24 3.69 8.79 0.26
C MET A 24 2.80 7.83 -0.54
N GLU A 25 3.14 7.57 -1.80
CA GLU A 25 2.40 6.65 -2.67
C GLU A 25 2.35 5.24 -2.07
N ARG A 26 3.51 4.69 -1.70
CA ARG A 26 3.60 3.37 -1.06
C ARG A 26 2.84 3.31 0.26
N GLY A 27 2.92 4.37 1.07
CA GLY A 27 2.20 4.47 2.34
C GLY A 27 0.68 4.48 2.15
N MET A 28 0.18 5.23 1.17
CA MET A 28 -1.25 5.28 0.84
C MET A 28 -1.76 3.95 0.29
N GLU A 29 -1.01 3.32 -0.63
CA GLU A 29 -1.37 2.01 -1.19
C GLU A 29 -1.44 0.95 -0.10
N ARG A 30 -0.40 0.87 0.75
CA ARG A 30 -0.36 -0.07 1.87
C ARG A 30 -1.49 0.18 2.87
N GLY A 31 -1.74 1.43 3.25
CA GLY A 31 -2.83 1.78 4.17
C GLY A 31 -4.21 1.37 3.63
N THR A 32 -4.43 1.54 2.33
CA THR A 32 -5.66 1.10 1.66
C THR A 32 -5.79 -0.42 1.68
N ALA A 33 -4.72 -1.14 1.34
CA ALA A 33 -4.68 -2.60 1.37
C ALA A 33 -4.91 -3.16 2.78
N GLU A 34 -4.26 -2.60 3.81
CA GLU A 34 -4.46 -2.99 5.21
C GLU A 34 -5.91 -2.83 5.65
N ASN A 35 -6.55 -1.71 5.29
CA ASN A 35 -7.94 -1.47 5.65
C ASN A 35 -8.89 -2.46 4.96
N LEU A 36 -8.65 -2.76 3.68
CA LEU A 36 -9.42 -3.75 2.94
C LEU A 36 -9.32 -5.13 3.59
N CYS A 37 -8.10 -5.61 3.84
CA CYS A 37 -7.88 -6.91 4.47
C CYS A 37 -8.49 -6.96 5.88
N LYS A 38 -8.33 -5.90 6.69
CA LYS A 38 -8.95 -5.82 8.03
C LYS A 38 -10.47 -5.89 7.96
N LEU A 39 -11.11 -5.18 7.02
CA LEU A 39 -12.56 -5.21 6.84
C LEU A 39 -13.06 -6.63 6.54
N VAL A 40 -12.47 -7.27 5.52
CA VAL A 40 -12.86 -8.62 5.09
C VAL A 40 -12.59 -9.65 6.18
N ASN A 41 -11.41 -9.63 6.80
CA ASN A 41 -11.04 -10.56 7.88
C ASN A 41 -11.93 -10.43 9.12
N ASN A 42 -12.29 -9.19 9.50
CA ASN A 42 -13.21 -8.94 10.59
C ASN A 42 -14.61 -9.47 10.27
N PHE A 43 -15.09 -9.27 9.05
CA PHE A 43 -16.38 -9.77 8.61
C PHE A 43 -16.41 -11.30 8.62
N MET A 44 -15.43 -11.96 8.00
CA MET A 44 -15.27 -13.42 8.00
C MET A 44 -15.25 -13.97 9.43
N SER A 45 -14.43 -13.40 10.31
CA SER A 45 -14.26 -13.89 11.69
C SER A 45 -15.54 -13.77 12.53
N ARG A 46 -16.30 -12.68 12.34
CA ARG A 46 -17.54 -12.41 13.09
C ARG A 46 -18.73 -13.18 12.56
N ARG A 47 -18.83 -13.33 11.24
CA ARG A 47 -19.94 -14.02 10.58
C ARG A 47 -19.69 -15.52 10.40
N LYS A 48 -18.45 -15.99 10.61
CA LYS A 48 -18.02 -17.38 10.39
C LYS A 48 -18.29 -17.84 8.95
N VAL A 49 -17.98 -16.96 8.01
CA VAL A 49 -18.17 -17.17 6.56
C VAL A 49 -16.84 -17.28 5.85
N THR A 50 -16.88 -17.81 4.63
CA THR A 50 -15.73 -17.90 3.72
C THR A 50 -15.35 -16.53 3.15
N LEU A 51 -14.18 -16.46 2.51
CA LEU A 51 -13.73 -15.27 1.79
C LEU A 51 -14.68 -14.90 0.66
N GLU A 52 -15.14 -15.89 -0.13
CA GLU A 52 -16.05 -15.65 -1.25
C GLU A 52 -17.37 -15.03 -0.77
N GLU A 53 -17.97 -15.58 0.29
CA GLU A 53 -19.20 -15.04 0.88
C GLU A 53 -18.98 -13.65 1.49
N ALA A 54 -17.83 -13.38 2.09
CA ALA A 54 -17.50 -12.06 2.61
C ALA A 54 -17.32 -11.03 1.48
N CYS A 55 -16.62 -11.41 0.41
CA CYS A 55 -16.42 -10.59 -0.79
C CYS A 55 -17.76 -10.24 -1.45
N ASP A 56 -18.62 -11.22 -1.67
CA ASP A 56 -19.97 -11.01 -2.20
C ASP A 56 -20.80 -10.07 -1.31
N ALA A 57 -20.84 -10.33 0.00
CA ALA A 57 -21.60 -9.54 0.95
C ALA A 57 -21.11 -8.08 1.11
N LEU A 58 -19.81 -7.85 0.92
CA LEU A 58 -19.19 -6.52 1.02
C LEU A 58 -19.11 -5.79 -0.33
N GLY A 59 -19.49 -6.44 -1.44
CA GLY A 59 -19.36 -5.88 -2.79
C GLY A 59 -17.92 -5.68 -3.23
N ILE A 60 -17.01 -6.57 -2.80
CA ILE A 60 -15.57 -6.53 -3.09
C ILE A 60 -15.21 -7.75 -3.92
N SER A 61 -14.37 -7.60 -4.94
CA SER A 61 -13.83 -8.75 -5.68
C SER A 61 -12.81 -9.52 -4.83
N SER A 62 -12.83 -10.85 -4.90
CA SER A 62 -11.79 -11.67 -4.30
C SER A 62 -10.40 -11.37 -4.87
N ASP A 63 -10.31 -10.90 -6.13
CA ASP A 63 -9.05 -10.47 -6.74
C ASP A 63 -8.48 -9.21 -6.07
N ASP A 64 -9.32 -8.22 -5.76
CA ASP A 64 -8.90 -7.00 -5.05
C ASP A 64 -8.40 -7.32 -3.65
N TYR A 65 -9.09 -8.22 -2.93
CA TYR A 65 -8.63 -8.72 -1.64
C TYR A 65 -7.29 -9.44 -1.78
N ASN A 66 -7.14 -10.36 -2.75
CA ASN A 66 -5.90 -11.10 -2.96
C ASN A 66 -4.74 -10.19 -3.35
N LYS A 67 -4.99 -9.14 -4.13
CA LYS A 67 -4.00 -8.12 -4.48
C LYS A 67 -3.56 -7.35 -3.24
N ALA A 68 -4.51 -6.89 -2.42
CA ALA A 68 -4.20 -6.24 -1.15
C ALA A 68 -3.40 -7.16 -0.22
N GLU A 69 -3.80 -8.42 -0.09
CA GLU A 69 -3.11 -9.41 0.74
C GLU A 69 -1.67 -9.64 0.25
N ARG A 70 -1.46 -9.79 -1.06
CA ARG A 70 -0.12 -9.92 -1.67
C ARG A 70 0.74 -8.69 -1.45
N LEU A 71 0.17 -7.48 -1.53
CA LEU A 71 0.91 -6.24 -1.25
C LEU A 71 1.40 -6.18 0.20
N LEU A 72 0.63 -6.73 1.15
CA LEU A 72 1.01 -6.78 2.56
C LEU A 72 2.01 -7.89 2.86
N ASN A 73 1.81 -9.09 2.30
CA ASN A 73 2.65 -10.27 2.55
C ASN A 73 3.95 -10.29 1.72
N GLY A 74 3.97 -9.65 0.55
CA GLY A 74 5.14 -9.59 -0.33
C GLY A 74 6.26 -8.67 0.16
N HIS A 75 6.05 -7.97 1.28
CA HIS A 75 6.99 -6.99 1.82
C HIS A 75 7.92 -7.55 2.92
N ASP A 76 7.88 -8.87 3.19
CA ASP A 76 8.69 -9.58 4.19
C ASP A 76 10.05 -10.11 3.65
N PHE A 77 10.37 -9.89 2.37
CA PHE A 77 11.66 -10.28 1.78
C PHE A 77 12.50 -9.05 1.41
N SER A 78 13.09 -8.40 2.41
CA SER A 78 14.25 -7.50 2.27
C SER A 78 14.99 -7.40 3.60
#